data_AF-A0A1H7SVU1-F1
#
_entry.id   AF-A0A1H7SVU1-F1
#
_cell.length_a   1.000
_cell.length_b   1.000
_cell.length_c   1.000
_cell.angle_alpha   90.00
_cell.angle_beta   90.00
_cell.angle_gamma   90.00
#
_symmetry.space_group_name_H-M   'P 1'
#
loop_
_entity.id
_entity.type
_entity.pdbx_description
1 polymer ?
#
loop_
_entity_poly.entity_id
_entity_poly.type
_entity_poly.pdbx_seq_one_letter_code
_entity_poly.pdbx_strand_id
1 'polypeptide(L)'
;MRARPDSLFNLKKVLMNQPVSRSVSSQQQAAAPQSPQSPHAAGASGSPPRTFGSGHPPRIAIVSASWHADLVGQCRDAAVKGLEAAGPCHITHIHVPGAFETPLHALKLARSGQFDAVLACALVVDGGIYRHDFVAQAVIDGLMRAQMDTGVPVFSAVLTPLAFHEHAVHHQFFHEHLVHKGTELAAACVATLTSLRQIEALSS
;
A
#
# COMPACT_ATOMS: atom_id res chain seq x y z
N MET A 1 72.95 -8.54 -14.85
CA MET A 1 72.51 -7.49 -13.91
C MET A 1 71.23 -7.99 -13.24
N ARG A 2 71.32 -8.36 -11.96
CA ARG A 2 70.26 -9.02 -11.16
C ARG A 2 69.39 -7.96 -10.46
N ALA A 3 68.11 -8.26 -10.26
CA ALA A 3 67.35 -7.75 -9.11
C ALA A 3 66.49 -8.87 -8.52
N ARG A 4 66.60 -9.05 -7.20
CA ARG A 4 65.76 -9.86 -6.30
C ARG A 4 64.88 -8.90 -5.46
N PRO A 5 63.79 -9.38 -4.81
CA PRO A 5 62.77 -8.54 -4.18
C PRO A 5 63.00 -8.28 -2.67
N ASP A 6 62.10 -7.47 -2.09
CA ASP A 6 61.76 -7.25 -0.67
C ASP A 6 62.48 -6.13 0.12
N SER A 7 61.72 -5.07 0.49
CA SER A 7 61.77 -4.38 1.80
C SER A 7 61.01 -3.04 1.81
N LEU A 8 59.75 -3.01 2.26
CA LEU A 8 59.09 -1.77 2.72
C LEU A 8 58.24 -2.01 3.97
N PHE A 9 58.83 -2.73 4.92
CA PHE A 9 58.37 -2.81 6.31
C PHE A 9 59.04 -1.68 7.10
N ASN A 10 58.45 -0.49 7.13
CA ASN A 10 58.52 0.50 8.24
C ASN A 10 58.13 1.91 7.76
N LEU A 11 56.84 2.25 7.85
CA LEU A 11 56.38 3.65 7.77
C LEU A 11 55.32 3.95 8.84
N LYS A 12 55.62 3.59 10.10
CA LYS A 12 54.94 4.09 11.29
C LYS A 12 55.97 4.39 12.37
N LYS A 13 56.63 5.56 12.32
CA LYS A 13 57.25 6.16 13.52
C LYS A 13 57.84 7.58 13.42
N VAL A 14 57.36 8.46 12.54
CA VAL A 14 57.75 9.88 12.62
C VAL A 14 56.55 10.75 12.26
N LEU A 15 55.77 11.16 13.27
CA LEU A 15 55.00 12.41 13.32
C LEU A 15 54.18 12.42 14.62
N MET A 16 54.87 12.66 15.73
CA MET A 16 54.27 13.03 17.01
C MET A 16 55.23 13.98 17.72
N ASN A 17 54.99 15.29 17.56
CA ASN A 17 55.23 16.37 18.54
C ASN A 17 55.42 17.73 17.85
N GLN A 18 54.43 18.60 17.94
CA GLN A 18 54.61 20.05 18.20
C GLN A 18 53.37 20.57 18.95
N PRO A 19 53.52 21.35 20.03
CA PRO A 19 52.40 21.89 20.81
C PRO A 19 52.03 23.32 20.36
N VAL A 20 50.74 23.66 20.35
CA VAL A 20 50.29 25.06 20.34
C VAL A 20 49.20 25.22 21.40
N SER A 21 49.43 26.14 22.33
CA SER A 21 48.54 26.45 23.46
C SER A 21 47.78 27.76 23.25
N ARG A 22 46.58 27.79 23.85
CA ARG A 22 45.75 28.92 24.35
C ARG A 22 44.72 29.59 23.43
N SER A 23 43.48 29.14 23.65
CA SER A 23 42.28 29.87 24.11
C SER A 23 41.78 31.10 23.34
N VAL A 24 40.55 31.02 22.81
CA VAL A 24 39.43 31.91 23.19
C VAL A 24 38.12 31.14 23.09
N SER A 25 37.31 31.28 24.14
CA SER A 25 35.96 30.74 24.30
C SER A 25 34.97 31.42 23.36
N SER A 26 34.19 30.64 22.62
CA SER A 26 32.90 31.05 22.08
C SER A 26 31.89 29.97 22.42
N GLN A 27 31.11 30.23 23.48
CA GLN A 27 29.91 29.46 23.79
C GLN A 27 28.99 29.48 22.58
N GLN A 28 28.81 28.33 21.96
CA GLN A 28 27.68 28.10 21.06
C GLN A 28 26.95 26.88 21.60
N GLN A 29 25.92 27.16 22.41
CA GLN A 29 24.95 26.17 22.88
C GLN A 29 24.35 25.47 21.66
N ALA A 30 24.64 24.18 21.51
CA ALA A 30 23.94 23.32 20.57
C ALA A 30 22.49 23.16 21.05
N ALA A 31 21.55 23.80 20.35
CA ALA A 31 20.14 23.55 20.52
C ALA A 31 19.83 22.10 20.07
N ALA A 32 19.06 21.37 20.87
CA ALA A 32 18.60 20.02 20.56
C ALA A 32 17.87 19.98 19.20
N PRO A 33 17.94 18.86 18.45
CA PRO A 33 17.21 18.74 17.19
C PRO A 33 15.71 18.84 17.47
N GLN A 34 15.08 19.89 16.95
CA GLN A 34 13.64 20.08 17.01
C GLN A 34 12.98 19.00 16.15
N SER A 35 12.02 18.29 16.75
CA SER A 35 11.15 17.35 16.03
C SER A 35 10.57 18.02 14.80
N PRO A 36 10.53 17.37 13.62
CA PRO A 36 9.95 17.97 12.43
C PRO A 36 8.49 18.33 12.72
N GLN A 37 8.20 19.63 12.72
CA GLN A 37 6.84 20.13 12.84
C GLN A 37 6.08 19.73 11.58
N SER A 38 5.00 18.96 11.77
CA SER A 38 4.09 18.55 10.72
C SER A 38 3.58 19.80 9.98
N PRO A 39 3.80 19.94 8.65
CA PRO A 39 3.22 21.05 7.93
C PRO A 39 1.70 20.87 7.90
N HIS A 40 1.06 21.87 8.50
CA HIS A 40 -0.36 22.15 8.56
C HIS A 40 -1.24 21.48 7.50
N ALA A 41 -2.34 20.92 8.02
CA ALA A 41 -3.56 20.58 7.32
C ALA A 41 -3.94 21.64 6.27
N ALA A 42 -3.67 21.33 5.01
CA ALA A 42 -4.25 22.05 3.89
C ALA A 42 -5.68 21.53 3.69
N GLY A 43 -6.65 22.36 4.10
CA GLY A 43 -8.09 22.30 3.83
C GLY A 43 -8.63 20.98 3.30
N ALA A 44 -9.07 20.09 4.20
CA ALA A 44 -10.11 19.15 3.87
C ALA A 44 -11.38 19.97 3.60
N SER A 45 -11.69 20.20 2.32
CA SER A 45 -13.05 20.55 1.89
C SER A 45 -13.98 19.53 2.54
N GLY A 46 -14.64 19.95 3.63
CA GLY A 46 -15.50 19.10 4.45
C GLY A 46 -16.74 18.73 3.66
N SER A 47 -16.63 17.71 2.81
CA SER A 47 -17.81 16.91 2.49
C SER A 47 -18.35 16.40 3.83
N PRO A 48 -19.66 16.52 4.09
CA PRO A 48 -20.25 15.96 5.30
C PRO A 48 -19.85 14.49 5.41
N PRO A 49 -19.70 13.95 6.64
CA PRO A 49 -19.45 12.52 6.83
C PRO A 49 -20.47 11.75 5.98
N ARG A 50 -19.97 10.93 5.06
CA ARG A 50 -20.84 10.20 4.14
C ARG A 50 -21.64 9.22 4.96
N THR A 51 -22.94 9.21 4.70
CA THR A 51 -23.85 8.21 5.23
C THR A 51 -23.85 7.02 4.28
N PHE A 52 -23.60 5.82 4.78
CA PHE A 52 -23.74 4.55 4.05
C PHE A 52 -25.21 4.17 3.86
N GLY A 53 -26.10 5.16 3.65
CA GLY A 53 -27.55 5.06 3.80
C GLY A 53 -28.18 3.80 3.22
N SER A 54 -29.17 3.25 3.94
CA SER A 54 -29.93 2.05 3.55
C SER A 54 -30.88 2.25 2.36
N GLY A 55 -30.92 3.45 1.77
CA GLY A 55 -31.90 3.85 0.76
C GLY A 55 -31.48 3.63 -0.70
N HIS A 56 -30.26 3.17 -0.97
CA HIS A 56 -29.82 2.90 -2.34
C HIS A 56 -28.93 1.63 -2.44
N PRO A 57 -28.88 1.00 -3.63
CA PRO A 57 -27.89 -0.04 -3.93
C PRO A 57 -26.46 0.48 -3.68
N PRO A 58 -25.57 -0.32 -3.04
CA PRO A 58 -24.18 0.09 -2.83
C PRO A 58 -23.47 0.39 -4.15
N ARG A 59 -22.70 1.47 -4.20
CA ARG A 59 -21.84 1.85 -5.32
C ARG A 59 -20.42 1.46 -4.99
N ILE A 60 -19.88 0.49 -5.71
CA ILE A 60 -18.61 -0.15 -5.41
C ILE A 60 -17.65 0.10 -6.56
N ALA A 61 -16.47 0.62 -6.26
CA ALA A 61 -15.39 0.65 -7.22
C ALA A 61 -14.49 -0.58 -7.03
N ILE A 62 -14.08 -1.21 -8.13
CA ILE A 62 -13.04 -2.23 -8.12
C ILE A 62 -11.87 -1.71 -8.94
N VAL A 63 -10.68 -1.68 -8.36
CA VAL A 63 -9.42 -1.29 -9.01
C VAL A 63 -8.59 -2.56 -9.20
N SER A 64 -8.27 -2.92 -10.44
CA SER A 64 -7.46 -4.12 -10.73
C SER A 64 -6.15 -3.76 -11.41
N ALA A 65 -5.05 -4.29 -10.90
CA ALA A 65 -3.75 -4.21 -11.56
C ALA A 65 -3.69 -5.11 -12.80
N SER A 66 -2.89 -4.71 -13.79
CA SER A 66 -2.74 -5.44 -15.06
C SER A 66 -1.57 -6.44 -15.05
N TRP A 67 -0.68 -6.40 -14.07
CA TRP A 67 0.31 -7.46 -13.88
C TRP A 67 -0.37 -8.73 -13.34
N HIS A 68 -0.06 -9.89 -13.94
CA HIS A 68 -0.76 -11.15 -13.72
C HIS A 68 -2.28 -11.04 -13.95
N ALA A 69 -2.69 -10.33 -15.00
CA ALA A 69 -4.08 -9.95 -15.26
C ALA A 69 -5.06 -11.14 -15.32
N ASP A 70 -4.62 -12.30 -15.78
CA ASP A 70 -5.42 -13.51 -15.82
C ASP A 70 -5.76 -14.02 -14.40
N LEU A 71 -4.77 -14.06 -13.50
CA LEU A 71 -4.94 -14.42 -12.09
C LEU A 71 -5.73 -13.34 -11.33
N VAL A 72 -5.33 -12.08 -11.45
CA VAL A 72 -6.01 -10.94 -10.82
C VAL A 72 -7.46 -10.85 -11.30
N GLY A 73 -7.71 -11.20 -12.57
CA GLY A 73 -9.04 -11.33 -13.16
C GLY A 73 -9.92 -12.33 -12.42
N GLN A 74 -9.39 -13.50 -12.03
CA GLN A 74 -10.15 -14.48 -11.23
C GLN A 74 -10.65 -13.90 -9.91
N CYS A 75 -9.80 -13.15 -9.21
CA CYS A 75 -10.18 -12.49 -7.96
C CYS A 75 -11.25 -11.41 -8.18
N ARG A 76 -11.07 -10.56 -9.20
CA ARG A 76 -12.06 -9.54 -9.57
C ARG A 76 -13.41 -10.17 -9.92
N ASP A 77 -13.42 -11.17 -10.79
CA ASP A 77 -14.66 -11.76 -11.32
C ASP A 77 -15.41 -12.51 -10.22
N ALA A 78 -14.71 -13.20 -9.33
CA ALA A 78 -15.31 -13.81 -8.15
C ALA A 78 -15.87 -12.78 -7.17
N ALA A 79 -15.18 -11.64 -6.97
CA ALA A 79 -15.69 -10.55 -6.15
C ALA A 79 -16.96 -9.93 -6.74
N VAL A 80 -16.99 -9.68 -8.06
CA VAL A 80 -18.19 -9.20 -8.76
C VAL A 80 -19.37 -10.14 -8.54
N LYS A 81 -19.17 -11.44 -8.80
CA LYS A 81 -20.21 -12.46 -8.59
C LYS A 81 -20.72 -12.49 -7.15
N GLY A 82 -19.82 -12.42 -6.17
CA GLY A 82 -20.18 -12.41 -4.75
C GLY A 82 -20.99 -11.18 -4.35
N LEU A 83 -20.62 -10.00 -4.86
CA LEU A 83 -21.34 -8.74 -4.61
C LEU A 83 -22.74 -8.76 -5.23
N GLU A 84 -22.86 -9.21 -6.49
CA GLU A 84 -24.14 -9.33 -7.19
C GLU A 84 -25.06 -10.36 -6.54
N ALA A 85 -24.50 -11.48 -6.05
CA ALA A 85 -25.25 -12.50 -5.32
C ALA A 85 -25.77 -12.02 -3.96
N ALA A 86 -25.09 -11.06 -3.33
CA ALA A 86 -25.52 -10.47 -2.05
C ALA A 86 -26.68 -9.47 -2.21
N GLY A 87 -26.94 -8.99 -3.42
CA GLY A 87 -28.07 -8.12 -3.74
C GLY A 87 -27.73 -7.04 -4.79
N PRO A 88 -28.69 -6.17 -5.11
CA PRO A 88 -28.48 -5.10 -6.07
C PRO A 88 -27.34 -4.17 -5.65
N CYS A 89 -26.40 -3.93 -6.56
CA CYS A 89 -25.31 -2.98 -6.40
C CYS A 89 -24.91 -2.37 -7.75
N HIS A 90 -24.15 -1.28 -7.70
CA HIS A 90 -23.53 -0.66 -8.87
C HIS A 90 -22.02 -0.86 -8.79
N ILE A 91 -21.45 -1.58 -9.76
CA ILE A 91 -20.01 -1.87 -9.78
C ILE A 91 -19.36 -1.06 -10.91
N THR A 92 -18.33 -0.28 -10.57
CA THR A 92 -17.45 0.38 -11.54
C THR A 92 -16.08 -0.27 -11.48
N HIS A 93 -15.57 -0.71 -12.63
CA HIS A 93 -14.26 -1.33 -12.72
C HIS A 93 -13.23 -0.39 -13.35
N ILE A 94 -12.07 -0.27 -12.71
CA ILE A 94 -10.94 0.56 -13.14
C ILE A 94 -9.70 -0.33 -13.26
N HIS A 95 -9.03 -0.27 -14.40
CA HIS A 95 -7.75 -0.93 -14.61
C HIS A 95 -6.59 0.01 -14.33
N VAL A 96 -5.53 -0.49 -13.71
CA VAL A 96 -4.28 0.23 -13.46
C VAL A 96 -3.07 -0.60 -13.89
N PRO A 97 -1.93 0.02 -14.26
CA PRO A 97 -0.76 -0.73 -14.73
C PRO A 97 -0.25 -1.77 -13.72
N GLY A 98 -0.05 -1.38 -12.46
CA GLY A 98 0.42 -2.26 -11.40
C GLY A 98 -0.23 -2.00 -10.05
N ALA A 99 0.18 -2.78 -9.04
CA ALA A 99 -0.34 -2.63 -7.67
C ALA A 99 -0.05 -1.23 -7.10
N PHE A 100 1.08 -0.64 -7.47
CA PHE A 100 1.57 0.64 -6.94
C PHE A 100 0.64 1.82 -7.24
N GLU A 101 -0.14 1.75 -8.31
CA GLU A 101 -1.11 2.80 -8.66
C GLU A 101 -2.43 2.66 -7.89
N THR A 102 -2.73 1.49 -7.30
CA THR A 102 -4.01 1.23 -6.62
C THR A 102 -4.32 2.18 -5.46
N PRO A 103 -3.37 2.61 -4.59
CA PRO A 103 -3.69 3.50 -3.48
C PRO A 103 -4.17 4.88 -3.92
N LEU A 104 -3.52 5.48 -4.92
CA LEU A 104 -3.93 6.79 -5.44
C LEU A 104 -5.31 6.74 -6.08
N HIS A 105 -5.59 5.67 -6.83
CA HIS A 105 -6.90 5.45 -7.43
C HIS A 105 -7.97 5.26 -6.36
N ALA A 106 -7.70 4.43 -5.34
CA ALA A 106 -8.61 4.22 -4.22
C ALA A 106 -8.93 5.53 -3.49
N LEU A 107 -7.91 6.34 -3.19
CA LEU A 107 -8.09 7.65 -2.57
C LEU A 107 -8.96 8.59 -3.42
N LYS A 108 -8.69 8.67 -4.73
CA LYS A 108 -9.47 9.53 -5.64
C LYS A 108 -10.92 9.07 -5.77
N LEU A 109 -11.14 7.76 -5.92
CA LEU A 109 -12.48 7.17 -5.99
C LEU A 109 -13.24 7.43 -4.68
N ALA A 110 -12.63 7.18 -3.53
CA ALA A 110 -13.23 7.45 -2.23
C ALA A 110 -13.57 8.93 -2.02
N ARG A 111 -12.68 9.85 -2.41
CA ARG A 111 -12.93 11.30 -2.31
C ARG A 111 -13.98 11.84 -3.28
N SER A 112 -14.31 11.11 -4.34
CA SER A 112 -15.24 11.59 -5.37
C SER A 112 -16.69 11.76 -4.88
N GLY A 113 -17.07 11.15 -3.75
CA GLY A 113 -18.47 11.10 -3.29
C GLY A 113 -19.32 10.02 -3.99
N GLN A 114 -18.78 9.33 -4.99
CA GLN A 114 -19.54 8.44 -5.87
C GLN A 114 -19.55 6.97 -5.45
N PHE A 115 -18.72 6.58 -4.47
CA PHE A 115 -18.53 5.18 -4.09
C PHE A 115 -18.69 4.99 -2.58
N ASP A 116 -19.32 3.91 -2.18
CA ASP A 116 -19.51 3.54 -0.78
C ASP A 116 -18.42 2.56 -0.31
N ALA A 117 -17.74 1.90 -1.25
CA ALA A 117 -16.57 1.07 -1.01
C ALA A 117 -15.62 1.06 -2.21
N VAL A 118 -14.34 0.78 -1.95
CA VAL A 118 -13.34 0.52 -3.00
C VAL A 118 -12.64 -0.81 -2.73
N LEU A 119 -12.54 -1.69 -3.73
CA LEU A 119 -11.83 -2.96 -3.66
C LEU A 119 -10.59 -2.86 -4.55
N ALA A 120 -9.41 -3.18 -4.03
CA ALA A 120 -8.16 -3.24 -4.78
C ALA A 120 -7.75 -4.70 -5.01
N CYS A 121 -7.62 -5.13 -6.27
CA CYS A 121 -7.14 -6.46 -6.65
C CYS A 121 -5.80 -6.35 -7.35
N ALA A 122 -4.77 -7.01 -6.83
CA ALA A 122 -3.47 -7.10 -7.47
C ALA A 122 -2.70 -8.32 -6.97
N LEU A 123 -1.63 -8.68 -7.67
CA LEU A 123 -0.71 -9.73 -7.26
C LEU A 123 0.71 -9.16 -7.31
N VAL A 124 1.40 -9.15 -6.17
CA VAL A 124 2.79 -8.67 -6.04
C VAL A 124 3.64 -9.88 -5.69
N VAL A 125 4.40 -10.37 -6.67
CA VAL A 125 5.19 -11.60 -6.56
C VAL A 125 6.68 -11.32 -6.44
N ASP A 126 7.41 -12.26 -5.84
CA ASP A 126 8.86 -12.28 -5.92
C ASP A 126 9.33 -12.76 -7.30
N GLY A 127 9.91 -11.85 -8.08
CA GLY A 127 10.52 -12.20 -9.37
C GLY A 127 11.99 -12.64 -9.27
N GLY A 128 12.57 -12.70 -8.07
CA GLY A 128 13.96 -13.12 -7.82
C GLY A 128 15.04 -12.09 -8.18
N ILE A 129 14.66 -10.95 -8.76
CA ILE A 129 15.59 -9.88 -9.17
C ILE A 129 15.48 -8.65 -8.26
N TYR A 130 14.26 -8.22 -7.95
CA TYR A 130 13.98 -6.99 -7.21
C TYR A 130 13.18 -7.26 -5.94
N ARG A 131 13.27 -6.35 -4.97
CA ARG A 131 12.56 -6.44 -3.70
C ARG A 131 11.09 -6.05 -3.84
N HIS A 132 10.24 -7.05 -4.06
CA HIS A 132 8.80 -6.89 -4.15
C HIS A 132 8.17 -6.37 -2.83
N ASP A 133 8.77 -6.67 -1.67
CA ASP A 133 8.31 -6.21 -0.35
C ASP A 133 8.12 -4.69 -0.24
N PHE A 134 8.99 -3.91 -0.88
CA PHE A 134 8.88 -2.45 -0.85
C PHE A 134 7.63 -1.95 -1.58
N VAL A 135 7.29 -2.59 -2.69
CA VAL A 135 6.07 -2.30 -3.44
C VAL A 135 4.86 -2.76 -2.65
N ALA A 136 4.88 -3.99 -2.13
CA ALA A 136 3.81 -4.56 -1.32
C ALA A 136 3.49 -3.66 -0.11
N GLN A 137 4.50 -3.29 0.67
CA GLN A 137 4.33 -2.46 1.86
C GLN A 137 3.75 -1.07 1.50
N ALA A 138 4.33 -0.39 0.50
CA ALA A 138 3.84 0.92 0.09
C ALA A 138 2.37 0.88 -0.40
N VAL A 139 1.97 -0.21 -1.05
CA VAL A 139 0.59 -0.39 -1.51
C VAL A 139 -0.35 -0.60 -0.33
N ILE A 140 -0.04 -1.52 0.58
CA ILE A 140 -0.89 -1.82 1.73
C ILE A 140 -1.03 -0.60 2.66
N ASP A 141 0.07 0.08 2.96
CA ASP A 141 0.07 1.31 3.76
C ASP A 141 -0.74 2.42 3.08
N GLY A 142 -0.60 2.56 1.76
CA GLY A 142 -1.35 3.53 0.96
C GLY A 142 -2.85 3.27 0.96
N LEU A 143 -3.29 2.02 0.81
CA LEU A 143 -4.70 1.63 0.85
C LEU A 143 -5.30 1.86 2.24
N MET A 144 -4.56 1.52 3.30
CA MET A 144 -4.97 1.80 4.68
C MET A 144 -5.14 3.30 4.92
N ARG A 145 -4.19 4.12 4.46
CA ARG A 145 -4.31 5.57 4.55
C ARG A 145 -5.49 6.10 3.75
N ALA A 146 -5.74 5.56 2.55
CA ALA A 146 -6.84 6.00 1.71
C ALA A 146 -8.22 5.83 2.40
N GLN A 147 -8.45 4.73 3.12
CA GLN A 147 -9.70 4.58 3.88
C GLN A 147 -9.75 5.51 5.10
N MET A 148 -8.66 5.60 5.87
CA MET A 148 -8.62 6.42 7.08
C MET A 148 -8.81 7.91 6.78
N ASP A 149 -8.24 8.40 5.68
CA ASP A 149 -8.33 9.80 5.26
C ASP A 149 -9.71 10.17 4.68
N THR A 150 -10.51 9.19 4.25
CA THR A 150 -11.78 9.45 3.55
C THR A 150 -13.02 8.95 4.28
N GLY A 151 -12.84 8.06 5.26
CA GLY A 151 -13.93 7.35 5.93
C GLY A 151 -14.62 6.30 5.05
N VAL A 152 -14.19 6.11 3.80
CA VAL A 152 -14.76 5.12 2.88
C VAL A 152 -13.95 3.83 3.00
N PRO A 153 -14.57 2.67 3.26
CA PRO A 153 -13.85 1.42 3.40
C PRO A 153 -13.13 1.04 2.10
N VAL A 154 -11.83 0.75 2.22
CA VAL A 154 -10.97 0.28 1.14
C VAL A 154 -10.51 -1.14 1.48
N PHE A 155 -10.82 -2.08 0.61
CA PHE A 155 -10.51 -3.51 0.79
C PHE A 155 -9.32 -3.91 -0.06
N SER A 156 -8.45 -4.74 0.50
CA SER A 156 -7.27 -5.26 -0.20
C SER A 156 -7.44 -6.73 -0.52
N ALA A 157 -7.42 -7.05 -1.81
CA ALA A 157 -6.97 -8.31 -2.38
C ALA A 157 -5.69 -8.06 -3.20
N VAL A 158 -4.79 -7.25 -2.67
CA VAL A 158 -3.40 -7.15 -3.12
C VAL A 158 -2.62 -8.29 -2.46
N LEU A 159 -2.50 -9.41 -3.16
CA LEU A 159 -1.92 -10.64 -2.62
C LEU A 159 -0.40 -10.64 -2.80
N THR A 160 0.30 -11.08 -1.76
CA THR A 160 1.77 -11.08 -1.67
C THR A 160 2.29 -12.46 -1.28
N PRO A 161 2.23 -13.45 -2.19
CA PRO A 161 2.64 -14.82 -1.87
C PRO A 161 4.13 -14.89 -1.54
N LEU A 162 4.48 -15.69 -0.52
CA LEU A 162 5.89 -15.94 -0.14
C LEU A 162 6.70 -16.62 -1.27
N ALA A 163 6.03 -17.44 -2.08
CA ALA A 163 6.64 -18.10 -3.22
C ALA A 163 5.66 -18.09 -4.39
N PHE A 164 6.15 -17.64 -5.54
CA PHE A 164 5.44 -17.69 -6.80
C PHE A 164 6.44 -18.03 -7.91
N HIS A 165 6.07 -18.97 -8.76
CA HIS A 165 6.88 -19.36 -9.91
C HIS A 165 5.92 -19.46 -11.08
N GLU A 166 6.32 -18.97 -12.25
CA GLU A 166 5.44 -18.90 -13.43
C GLU A 166 5.17 -20.27 -14.10
N HIS A 167 5.57 -21.37 -13.48
CA HIS A 167 5.30 -22.71 -14.00
C HIS A 167 3.84 -23.14 -13.76
N ALA A 168 3.35 -24.04 -14.61
CA ALA A 168 1.94 -24.43 -14.68
C ALA A 168 1.29 -24.81 -13.34
N VAL A 169 2.01 -25.54 -12.46
CA VAL A 169 1.46 -25.98 -11.17
C VAL A 169 1.12 -24.81 -10.24
N HIS A 170 2.05 -23.86 -10.06
CA HIS A 170 1.81 -22.68 -9.23
C HIS A 170 0.76 -21.79 -9.88
N HIS A 171 0.85 -21.60 -11.19
CA HIS A 171 -0.14 -20.83 -11.93
C HIS A 171 -1.57 -21.37 -11.72
N GLN A 172 -1.78 -22.67 -11.87
CA GLN A 172 -3.08 -23.32 -11.66
C GLN A 172 -3.57 -23.15 -10.23
N PHE A 173 -2.70 -23.38 -9.24
CA PHE A 173 -3.03 -23.18 -7.83
C PHE A 173 -3.51 -21.76 -7.56
N PHE A 174 -2.75 -20.75 -8.00
CA PHE A 174 -3.13 -19.35 -7.80
C PHE A 174 -4.39 -18.99 -8.58
N HIS A 175 -4.59 -19.53 -9.77
CA HIS A 175 -5.81 -19.32 -10.55
C HIS A 175 -7.06 -19.76 -9.77
N GLU A 176 -7.04 -20.95 -9.16
CA GLU A 176 -8.13 -21.44 -8.31
C GLU A 176 -8.23 -20.68 -6.98
N HIS A 177 -7.08 -20.37 -6.37
CA HIS A 177 -7.05 -19.70 -5.07
C HIS A 177 -7.57 -18.25 -5.14
N LEU A 178 -7.29 -17.53 -6.24
CA LEU A 178 -7.75 -16.16 -6.40
C LEU A 178 -9.28 -16.08 -6.55
N VAL A 179 -9.95 -17.13 -7.04
CA VAL A 179 -11.43 -17.22 -6.98
C VAL A 179 -11.93 -17.20 -5.53
N HIS A 180 -11.28 -17.96 -4.64
CA HIS A 180 -11.62 -17.98 -3.21
C HIS A 180 -11.38 -16.61 -2.58
N LYS A 181 -10.23 -15.98 -2.88
CA LYS A 181 -9.92 -14.63 -2.40
C LYS A 181 -10.89 -13.56 -2.87
N GLY A 182 -11.36 -13.64 -4.12
CA GLY A 182 -12.40 -12.75 -4.61
C GLY A 182 -13.74 -12.93 -3.87
N THR A 183 -14.12 -14.16 -3.57
CA THR A 183 -15.31 -14.46 -2.78
C THR A 183 -15.20 -13.90 -1.35
N GLU A 184 -14.07 -14.09 -0.69
CA GLU A 184 -13.78 -13.52 0.63
C GLU A 184 -13.85 -11.98 0.61
N LEU A 185 -13.30 -11.36 -0.44
CA LEU A 185 -13.28 -9.91 -0.63
C LEU A 185 -14.71 -9.34 -0.74
N ALA A 186 -15.58 -9.97 -1.53
CA ALA A 186 -16.98 -9.58 -1.64
C ALA A 186 -17.72 -9.71 -0.30
N ALA A 187 -17.54 -10.84 0.39
CA ALA A 187 -18.15 -11.08 1.69
C ALA A 187 -17.71 -10.04 2.74
N ALA A 188 -16.41 -9.72 2.77
CA ALA A 188 -15.86 -8.68 3.65
C ALA A 188 -16.46 -7.30 3.35
N CYS A 189 -16.60 -6.96 2.06
CA CYS A 189 -17.23 -5.70 1.64
C CYS A 189 -18.68 -5.59 2.11
N VAL A 190 -19.49 -6.62 1.87
CA VAL A 190 -20.92 -6.64 2.27
C VAL A 190 -21.06 -6.55 3.78
N ALA A 191 -20.29 -7.34 4.53
CA ALA A 191 -20.34 -7.34 5.99
C ALA A 191 -19.93 -5.98 6.58
N THR A 192 -18.89 -5.36 6.02
CA THR A 192 -18.40 -4.06 6.48
C THR A 192 -19.40 -2.94 6.20
N LEU A 193 -19.95 -2.86 4.98
CA LEU A 193 -20.99 -1.88 4.65
C LEU A 193 -22.21 -2.04 5.57
N THR A 194 -22.59 -3.27 5.89
CA THR A 194 -23.68 -3.56 6.83
C THR A 194 -23.35 -3.07 8.25
N SER A 195 -22.14 -3.34 8.74
CA SER A 195 -21.69 -2.89 10.07
C SER A 195 -21.57 -1.36 10.16
N LEU A 196 -21.03 -0.70 9.14
CA LEU A 196 -20.91 0.76 9.13
C LEU A 196 -22.28 1.45 9.15
N ARG A 197 -23.27 0.91 8.44
CA ARG A 197 -24.66 1.38 8.54
C ARG A 197 -25.24 1.26 9.95
N GLN A 198 -24.93 0.17 10.65
CA GLN A 198 -25.38 0.00 12.04
C GLN A 198 -24.76 1.08 12.93
N ILE A 199 -23.48 1.39 12.76
CA ILE A 199 -22.80 2.46 13.51
C ILE A 199 -23.47 3.81 13.26
N GLU A 200 -23.79 4.14 12.00
CA GLU A 200 -24.46 5.40 11.66
C GLU A 200 -25.87 5.50 12.25
N ALA A 201 -26.62 4.39 12.23
CA ALA A 201 -27.96 4.33 12.81
C ALA A 201 -27.96 4.51 14.33
N LEU A 202 -26.85 4.23 15.03
CA LEU A 202 -26.70 4.52 16.46
C LEU A 202 -26.38 6.00 16.74
N SER A 203 -25.87 6.72 15.75
CA SER A 203 -25.52 8.14 15.85
C SER A 203 -26.61 9.09 15.35
N SER A 204 -27.71 8.55 14.81
CA SER A 204 -28.88 9.29 14.32
C SER A 204 -29.99 9.28 15.36
#